data_AF-X1FHS8-F1
#
_entry.id   AF-X1FHS8-F1
#
_cell.length_a   1.000
_cell.length_b   1.000
_cell.length_c   1.000
_cell.angle_alpha   90.00
_cell.angle_beta   90.00
_cell.angle_gamma   90.00
#
_symmetry.space_group_name_H-M   'P 1'
#
loop_
_entity.id
_entity.type
_entity.pdbx_description
1 polymer ?
#
loop_
_entity_poly.entity_id
_entity_poly.type
_entity_poly.pdbx_seq_one_letter_code
_entity_poly.pdbx_strand_id
1 'polypeptide(L)'
;IRNPIPRDRDEADLNKDSVKLISPDVDTLKWHVTEEERLSNKIYRSVVGVDQNVLNDAAKNEKQIDSTFESQLSVLFRVKRNFEIINKFADSTIARLRYGDSFVGCQIDYGTRFFLKDVNELHEDFAAAKDAGASETILSQIQDNILDTKYKEDYHSRERAEIIRDLDPMPEKTTTETIEIFDKGGTDQINFIIKSNLSKFVRKFERENISLVEFAADMNYASKINIILNQFRSYAESEQRPGDPNQGD
;
A
#
# COMPACT_ATOMS: atom_id res chain seq x y z
N ILE A 1 75.64 -15.52 22.23
CA ILE A 1 76.71 -14.49 22.12
C ILE A 1 76.31 -13.36 23.05
N ARG A 2 77.06 -13.10 24.14
CA ARG A 2 76.74 -12.00 25.07
C ARG A 2 77.21 -10.70 24.41
N ASN A 3 76.28 -9.84 24.03
CA ASN A 3 76.62 -8.49 23.59
C ASN A 3 77.10 -7.66 24.79
N PRO A 4 78.20 -6.90 24.65
CA PRO A 4 78.72 -6.07 25.72
C PRO A 4 77.73 -4.95 26.06
N ILE A 5 77.57 -4.68 27.35
CA ILE A 5 76.75 -3.57 27.85
C ILE A 5 77.62 -2.30 27.74
N PRO A 6 77.12 -1.22 27.11
CA PRO A 6 77.88 0.02 26.95
C PRO A 6 78.32 0.58 28.30
N ARG A 7 79.59 0.99 28.42
CA ARG A 7 80.15 1.52 29.68
C ARG A 7 80.40 3.02 29.66
N ASP A 8 80.23 3.67 28.52
CA ASP A 8 80.35 5.11 28.36
C ASP A 8 79.14 5.73 27.65
N ARG A 9 78.91 7.03 27.89
CA ARG A 9 77.69 7.74 27.48
C ARG A 9 77.54 7.92 25.96
N ASP A 10 78.64 7.79 25.22
CA ASP A 10 78.73 7.99 23.76
C ASP A 10 78.82 6.68 22.95
N GLU A 11 78.72 5.50 23.60
CA GLU A 11 78.63 4.22 22.89
C GLU A 11 77.19 3.96 22.40
N ALA A 12 77.03 3.63 21.12
CA ALA A 12 75.73 3.33 20.52
C ALA A 12 75.16 2.03 21.12
N ASP A 13 74.06 2.14 21.86
CA ASP A 13 73.33 1.01 22.42
C ASP A 13 72.66 0.18 21.31
N LEU A 14 73.33 -0.91 20.93
CA LEU A 14 72.87 -1.85 19.91
C LEU A 14 71.61 -2.64 20.33
N ASN A 15 71.13 -2.52 21.57
CA ASN A 15 69.92 -3.22 22.03
C ASN A 15 68.61 -2.45 21.81
N LYS A 16 68.65 -1.19 21.36
CA LYS A 16 67.47 -0.31 21.33
C LYS A 16 66.31 -0.79 20.46
N ASP A 17 66.56 -1.65 19.47
CA ASP A 17 65.56 -2.09 18.48
C ASP A 17 65.39 -3.63 18.40
N SER A 18 65.80 -4.37 19.43
CA SER A 18 65.89 -5.85 19.36
C SER A 18 64.55 -6.58 19.37
N VAL A 19 63.46 -5.93 19.78
CA VAL A 19 62.12 -6.54 19.85
C VAL A 19 61.08 -5.52 19.40
N LYS A 20 60.73 -5.54 18.11
CA LYS A 20 59.53 -4.84 17.62
C LYS A 20 58.33 -5.73 17.89
N LEU A 21 57.43 -5.29 18.78
CA LEU A 21 56.13 -5.93 18.96
C LEU A 21 55.35 -5.72 17.66
N ILE A 22 55.24 -6.76 16.83
CA ILE A 22 54.41 -6.72 15.63
C ILE A 22 52.96 -6.76 16.12
N SER A 23 52.30 -5.60 16.15
CA SER A 23 50.85 -5.55 16.35
C SER A 23 50.15 -6.20 15.15
N PRO A 24 49.05 -6.96 15.36
CA PRO A 24 48.24 -7.45 14.26
C PRO A 24 47.78 -6.28 13.39
N ASP A 25 47.66 -6.48 12.07
CA ASP A 25 47.20 -5.46 11.13
C ASP A 25 45.68 -5.25 11.26
N VAL A 26 45.30 -4.42 12.22
CA VAL A 26 43.90 -4.10 12.55
C VAL A 26 43.24 -3.29 11.44
N ASP A 27 43.99 -2.49 10.69
CA ASP A 27 43.44 -1.61 9.66
C ASP A 27 43.06 -2.39 8.40
N THR A 28 43.90 -3.35 7.99
CA THR A 28 43.54 -4.30 6.92
C THR A 28 42.36 -5.17 7.33
N LEU A 29 42.29 -5.60 8.59
CA LEU A 29 41.16 -6.38 9.09
C LEU A 29 39.86 -5.57 9.06
N LYS A 30 39.89 -4.31 9.51
CA LYS A 30 38.73 -3.40 9.42
C LYS A 30 38.30 -3.18 7.98
N TRP A 31 39.25 -2.98 7.06
CA TRP A 31 38.96 -2.83 5.64
C TRP A 31 38.23 -4.06 5.07
N HIS A 32 38.69 -5.26 5.40
CA HIS A 32 38.03 -6.49 4.96
C HIS A 32 36.60 -6.63 5.49
N VAL A 33 36.36 -6.30 6.76
CA VAL A 33 35.01 -6.31 7.35
C VAL A 33 34.11 -5.30 6.63
N THR A 34 34.59 -4.08 6.40
CA THR A 34 33.83 -3.05 5.66
C THR A 34 33.56 -3.45 4.21
N GLU A 35 34.52 -4.10 3.54
CA GLU A 35 34.36 -4.53 2.16
C GLU A 35 33.40 -5.73 2.04
N GLU A 36 33.43 -6.67 2.99
CA GLU A 36 32.45 -7.75 3.10
C GLU A 36 31.04 -7.19 3.29
N GLU A 37 30.85 -6.25 4.22
CA GLU A 37 29.58 -5.57 4.43
C GLU A 37 29.11 -4.84 3.16
N ARG A 38 30.00 -4.15 2.46
CA ARG A 38 29.69 -3.43 1.22
C ARG A 38 29.22 -4.39 0.12
N LEU A 39 29.91 -5.52 -0.06
CA LEU A 39 29.58 -6.53 -1.06
C LEU A 39 28.26 -7.24 -0.71
N SER A 40 28.07 -7.63 0.55
CA SER A 40 26.84 -8.24 1.05
C SER A 40 25.64 -7.30 0.83
N ASN A 41 25.78 -6.03 1.22
CA ASN A 41 24.76 -5.01 0.99
C ASN A 41 24.48 -4.78 -0.50
N LYS A 42 25.51 -4.83 -1.36
CA LYS A 42 25.32 -4.71 -2.82
C LYS A 42 24.48 -5.87 -3.37
N ILE A 43 24.78 -7.10 -2.96
CA ILE A 43 24.03 -8.29 -3.38
C ILE A 43 22.59 -8.18 -2.87
N TYR A 44 22.41 -7.92 -1.56
CA TYR A 44 21.10 -7.76 -0.95
C TYR A 44 20.26 -6.70 -1.69
N ARG A 45 20.78 -5.49 -1.85
CA ARG A 45 20.08 -4.38 -2.53
C ARG A 45 19.77 -4.70 -4.00
N SER A 46 20.60 -5.49 -4.68
CA SER A 46 20.33 -5.90 -6.07
C SER A 46 19.17 -6.90 -6.20
N VAL A 47 18.90 -7.66 -5.13
CA VAL A 47 17.87 -8.70 -5.08
C VAL A 47 16.55 -8.15 -4.54
N VAL A 48 16.58 -7.35 -3.48
CA VAL A 48 15.36 -6.86 -2.80
C VAL A 48 15.03 -5.38 -3.09
N GLY A 49 15.94 -4.63 -3.72
CA GLY A 49 15.86 -3.17 -3.81
C GLY A 49 16.61 -2.49 -2.67
N VAL A 50 16.80 -1.17 -2.75
CA VAL A 50 17.50 -0.45 -1.67
C VAL A 50 16.56 -0.26 -0.49
N ASP A 51 16.79 -0.96 0.62
CA ASP A 51 16.21 -0.60 1.91
C ASP A 51 17.20 0.30 2.67
N GLN A 52 16.82 1.56 2.92
CA GLN A 52 17.63 2.51 3.69
C GLN A 52 17.23 2.56 5.18
N ASN A 53 16.53 1.55 5.70
CA ASN A 53 16.24 1.46 7.13
C ASN A 53 17.47 1.20 8.02
N VAL A 54 18.65 0.93 7.43
CA VAL A 54 19.89 0.63 8.18
C VAL A 54 20.79 1.87 8.40
N LEU A 55 20.44 3.07 7.89
CA LEU A 55 21.27 4.26 8.08
C LEU A 55 20.46 5.48 8.58
N ASN A 56 20.69 5.76 9.87
CA ASN A 56 20.49 6.99 10.64
C ASN A 56 19.10 7.34 11.20
N ASP A 57 19.14 7.60 12.51
CA ASP A 57 18.12 8.03 13.48
C ASP A 57 17.63 9.49 13.27
N ALA A 58 17.73 10.01 12.04
CA ALA A 58 17.30 11.36 11.71
C ALA A 58 16.04 11.30 10.85
N ALA A 59 15.10 12.22 11.12
CA ALA A 59 13.86 12.40 10.37
C ALA A 59 14.14 12.40 8.86
N LYS A 60 13.75 11.31 8.18
CA LYS A 60 13.89 11.18 6.73
C LYS A 60 12.95 12.18 6.08
N ASN A 61 13.45 12.92 5.08
CA ASN A 61 12.59 13.72 4.22
C ASN A 61 11.78 12.76 3.33
N GLU A 62 10.47 12.96 3.26
CA GLU A 62 9.46 12.21 2.49
C GLU A 62 9.94 11.73 1.10
N LYS A 63 10.60 12.61 0.34
CA LYS A 63 11.19 12.30 -0.99
C LYS A 63 12.18 11.13 -1.01
N GLN A 64 12.88 10.88 0.09
CA GLN A 64 13.85 9.79 0.22
C GLN A 64 13.16 8.44 0.47
N ILE A 65 11.99 8.47 1.12
CA ILE A 65 11.15 7.30 1.36
C ILE A 65 10.47 6.90 0.05
N ASP A 66 9.91 7.85 -0.70
CA ASP A 66 9.32 7.59 -2.03
C ASP A 66 10.30 6.95 -3.01
N SER A 67 11.53 7.46 -3.04
CA SER A 67 12.60 6.91 -3.89
C SER A 67 12.95 5.45 -3.55
N THR A 68 12.75 5.05 -2.30
CA THR A 68 12.98 3.69 -1.81
C THR A 68 11.88 2.75 -2.30
N PHE A 69 10.62 3.17 -2.17
CA PHE A 69 9.47 2.42 -2.66
C PHE A 69 9.52 2.20 -4.18
N GLU A 70 9.87 3.22 -4.94
CA GLU A 70 10.06 3.11 -6.40
C GLU A 70 11.15 2.09 -6.76
N SER A 71 12.25 2.05 -5.99
CA SER A 71 13.31 1.05 -6.21
C SER A 71 12.82 -0.37 -5.96
N GLN A 72 12.02 -0.59 -4.91
CA GLN A 72 11.46 -1.91 -4.60
C GLN A 72 10.38 -2.32 -5.61
N LEU A 73 9.50 -1.41 -6.00
CA LEU A 73 8.51 -1.62 -7.08
C LEU A 73 9.18 -2.02 -8.39
N SER A 74 10.27 -1.38 -8.76
CA SER A 74 11.01 -1.71 -9.99
C SER A 74 11.51 -3.15 -10.00
N VAL A 75 12.01 -3.65 -8.86
CA VAL A 75 12.43 -5.05 -8.71
C VAL A 75 11.23 -5.99 -8.83
N LEU A 76 10.12 -5.67 -8.16
CA LEU A 76 8.90 -6.46 -8.22
C LEU A 76 8.29 -6.48 -9.62
N PHE A 77 8.26 -5.35 -10.34
CA PHE A 77 7.80 -5.29 -11.72
C PHE A 77 8.66 -6.15 -12.66
N ARG A 78 9.97 -6.22 -12.43
CA ARG A 78 10.85 -7.13 -13.19
C ARG A 78 10.48 -8.60 -12.94
N VAL A 79 10.26 -8.97 -11.68
CA VAL A 79 9.85 -10.34 -11.31
C VAL A 79 8.47 -10.66 -11.90
N LYS A 80 7.49 -9.79 -11.66
CA LYS A 80 6.13 -9.84 -12.19
C LYS A 80 6.12 -10.12 -13.68
N ARG A 81 6.79 -9.28 -14.48
CA ARG A 81 6.81 -9.40 -15.94
C ARG A 81 7.33 -10.76 -16.41
N ASN A 82 8.35 -11.30 -15.73
CA ASN A 82 8.89 -12.61 -16.08
C ASN A 82 7.87 -13.71 -15.80
N PHE A 83 7.18 -13.66 -14.65
CA PHE A 83 6.13 -14.62 -14.34
C PHE A 83 4.93 -14.52 -15.29
N GLU A 84 4.50 -13.33 -15.67
CA GLU A 84 3.44 -13.14 -16.67
C GLU A 84 3.79 -13.75 -18.02
N ILE A 85 5.05 -13.61 -18.46
CA ILE A 85 5.53 -14.22 -19.70
C ILE A 85 5.51 -15.75 -19.59
N ILE A 86 6.00 -16.30 -18.48
CA ILE A 86 6.04 -17.76 -18.24
C ILE A 86 4.62 -18.33 -18.21
N ASN A 87 3.71 -17.71 -17.45
CA ASN A 87 2.34 -18.17 -17.34
C ASN A 87 1.57 -17.98 -18.64
N LYS A 88 1.74 -16.85 -19.32
CA LYS A 88 1.14 -16.66 -20.65
C LYS A 88 1.60 -17.72 -21.63
N PHE A 89 2.87 -18.11 -21.60
CA PHE A 89 3.38 -19.20 -22.43
C PHE A 89 2.73 -20.54 -22.06
N ALA A 90 2.69 -20.89 -20.77
CA ALA A 90 2.08 -22.13 -20.29
C ALA A 90 0.58 -22.20 -20.66
N ASP A 91 -0.20 -21.17 -20.32
CA ASP A 91 -1.64 -21.13 -20.53
C ASP A 91 -1.99 -21.05 -22.02
N SER A 92 -1.24 -20.28 -22.81
CA SER A 92 -1.43 -20.27 -24.26
C SER A 92 -1.14 -21.64 -24.88
N THR A 93 -0.15 -22.37 -24.37
CA THR A 93 0.16 -23.72 -24.87
C THR A 93 -0.97 -24.69 -24.51
N ILE A 94 -1.44 -24.66 -23.26
CA ILE A 94 -2.58 -25.48 -22.81
C ILE A 94 -3.83 -25.16 -23.63
N ALA A 95 -4.13 -23.88 -23.84
CA ALA A 95 -5.30 -23.45 -24.59
C ALA A 95 -5.21 -23.82 -26.08
N ARG A 96 -4.03 -23.72 -26.71
CA ARG A 96 -3.81 -24.20 -28.08
C ARG A 96 -3.98 -25.72 -28.19
N LEU A 97 -3.48 -26.49 -27.21
CA LEU A 97 -3.66 -27.94 -27.19
C LEU A 97 -5.12 -28.35 -27.01
N ARG A 98 -5.88 -27.61 -26.18
CA ARG A 98 -7.28 -27.93 -25.89
C ARG A 98 -8.25 -27.46 -26.99
N TYR A 99 -8.05 -26.27 -27.52
CA TYR A 99 -9.02 -25.60 -28.41
C TYR A 99 -8.55 -25.47 -29.87
N GLY A 100 -7.29 -25.80 -30.17
CA GLY A 100 -6.73 -25.75 -31.52
C GLY A 100 -6.87 -24.36 -32.15
N ASP A 101 -7.44 -24.32 -33.36
CA ASP A 101 -7.61 -23.11 -34.16
C ASP A 101 -8.65 -22.13 -33.60
N SER A 102 -9.49 -22.57 -32.65
CA SER A 102 -10.48 -21.70 -31.98
C SER A 102 -9.84 -20.76 -30.94
N PHE A 103 -8.57 -20.96 -30.58
CA PHE A 103 -7.88 -20.12 -29.59
C PHE A 103 -7.36 -18.81 -30.21
N VAL A 104 -7.93 -17.68 -29.79
CA VAL A 104 -7.56 -16.35 -30.29
C VAL A 104 -6.37 -15.75 -29.52
N GLY A 105 -6.32 -15.93 -28.20
CA GLY A 105 -5.24 -15.38 -27.39
C GLY A 105 -5.47 -15.48 -25.88
N CYS A 106 -4.41 -15.22 -25.12
CA CYS A 106 -4.39 -15.16 -23.67
C CYS A 106 -3.58 -13.95 -23.22
N GLN A 107 -4.08 -13.24 -22.22
CA GLN A 107 -3.38 -12.17 -21.52
C GLN A 107 -3.37 -12.52 -20.03
N ILE A 108 -2.18 -12.52 -19.45
CA ILE A 108 -1.97 -12.69 -18.01
C ILE A 108 -1.41 -11.36 -17.52
N ASP A 109 -2.10 -10.73 -16.56
CA ASP A 109 -1.66 -9.53 -15.86
C ASP A 109 -1.78 -9.76 -14.36
N TYR A 110 -0.69 -9.64 -13.63
CA TYR A 110 -0.62 -9.80 -12.18
C TYR A 110 -0.92 -8.49 -11.43
N GLY A 111 -1.28 -7.42 -12.15
CA GLY A 111 -1.61 -6.13 -11.57
C GLY A 111 -0.37 -5.37 -11.08
N THR A 112 -0.55 -4.13 -10.70
CA THR A 112 0.55 -3.24 -10.25
C THR A 112 0.52 -2.96 -8.75
N ARG A 113 -0.48 -3.50 -8.04
CA ARG A 113 -0.70 -3.30 -6.61
C ARG A 113 0.21 -4.22 -5.82
N PHE A 114 1.40 -3.73 -5.50
CA PHE A 114 2.26 -4.36 -4.51
C PHE A 114 2.06 -3.60 -3.19
N PHE A 115 1.61 -4.32 -2.16
CA PHE A 115 1.36 -3.81 -0.79
C PHE A 115 2.66 -3.41 -0.08
N LEU A 116 3.36 -2.42 -0.63
CA LEU A 116 4.61 -1.92 -0.08
C LEU A 116 4.37 -0.81 0.94
N LYS A 117 3.39 0.05 0.65
CA LYS A 117 3.00 1.13 1.55
C LYS A 117 2.14 0.61 2.70
N ASP A 118 2.31 1.21 3.86
CA ASP A 118 1.40 0.99 4.98
C ASP A 118 0.09 1.79 4.81
N VAL A 119 -0.88 1.54 5.70
CA VAL A 119 -2.18 2.21 5.65
C VAL A 119 -2.07 3.72 5.89
N ASN A 120 -1.10 4.17 6.70
CA ASN A 120 -0.94 5.59 7.02
C ASN A 120 -0.36 6.36 5.83
N GLU A 121 0.67 5.81 5.19
CA GLU A 121 1.26 6.37 3.97
C GLU A 121 0.21 6.48 2.85
N LEU A 122 -0.67 5.48 2.71
CA LEU A 122 -1.78 5.55 1.74
C LEU A 122 -2.82 6.63 2.10
N HIS A 123 -3.04 6.92 3.39
CA HIS A 123 -3.89 8.02 3.82
C HIS A 123 -3.25 9.39 3.53
N GLU A 124 -1.94 9.51 3.67
CA GLU A 124 -1.18 10.71 3.29
C GLU A 124 -1.24 10.93 1.77
N ASP A 125 -1.04 9.89 0.97
CA ASP A 125 -1.23 9.93 -0.49
C ASP A 125 -2.65 10.39 -0.87
N PHE A 126 -3.68 9.88 -0.17
CA PHE A 126 -5.06 10.27 -0.42
C PHE A 126 -5.30 11.75 -0.12
N ALA A 127 -4.79 12.26 1.00
CA ALA A 127 -4.88 13.67 1.36
C ALA A 127 -4.16 14.56 0.34
N ALA A 128 -2.92 14.20 -0.03
CA ALA A 128 -2.14 14.93 -1.01
C ALA A 128 -2.80 14.95 -2.40
N ALA A 129 -3.34 13.81 -2.86
CA ALA A 129 -4.06 13.72 -4.12
C ALA A 129 -5.33 14.58 -4.12
N LYS A 130 -6.02 14.64 -2.99
CA LYS A 130 -7.23 15.44 -2.82
C LYS A 130 -6.92 16.93 -2.83
N ASP A 131 -5.88 17.37 -2.13
CA ASP A 131 -5.41 18.76 -2.13
C ASP A 131 -4.90 19.20 -3.50
N ALA A 132 -4.29 18.28 -4.26
CA ALA A 132 -3.87 18.51 -5.64
C ALA A 132 -5.04 18.57 -6.64
N GLY A 133 -6.27 18.29 -6.22
CA GLY A 133 -7.44 18.26 -7.09
C GLY A 133 -7.45 17.07 -8.07
N ALA A 134 -6.93 15.91 -7.65
CA ALA A 134 -6.96 14.70 -8.46
C ALA A 134 -8.39 14.28 -8.82
N SER A 135 -8.55 13.63 -9.98
CA SER A 135 -9.85 13.10 -10.42
C SER A 135 -10.38 12.02 -9.47
N GLU A 136 -11.69 11.85 -9.41
CA GLU A 136 -12.35 10.85 -8.55
C GLU A 136 -11.87 9.42 -8.82
N THR A 137 -11.55 9.07 -10.07
CA THR A 137 -10.99 7.76 -10.41
C THR A 137 -9.67 7.48 -9.68
N ILE A 138 -8.82 8.49 -9.51
CA ILE A 138 -7.52 8.35 -8.82
C ILE A 138 -7.75 8.22 -7.31
N LEU A 139 -8.59 9.09 -6.74
CA LEU A 139 -8.96 9.01 -5.31
C LEU A 139 -9.58 7.64 -4.98
N SER A 140 -10.42 7.15 -5.88
CA SER A 140 -11.07 5.85 -5.78
C SER A 140 -10.07 4.70 -5.75
N GLN A 141 -9.04 4.74 -6.62
CA GLN A 141 -7.97 3.74 -6.64
C GLN A 141 -7.12 3.75 -5.36
N ILE A 142 -6.80 4.93 -4.82
CA ILE A 142 -6.06 5.04 -3.56
C ILE A 142 -6.90 4.47 -2.42
N GLN A 143 -8.19 4.76 -2.38
CA GLN A 143 -9.11 4.22 -1.38
C GLN A 143 -9.25 2.70 -1.45
N ASP A 144 -9.28 2.11 -2.65
CA ASP A 144 -9.21 0.66 -2.81
C ASP A 144 -7.93 0.08 -2.23
N ASN A 145 -6.78 0.71 -2.48
CA ASN A 145 -5.51 0.26 -1.93
C ASN A 145 -5.51 0.34 -0.40
N ILE A 146 -6.12 1.38 0.19
CA ILE A 146 -6.29 1.49 1.65
C ILE A 146 -7.10 0.30 2.18
N LEU A 147 -8.24 -0.02 1.54
CA LEU A 147 -9.09 -1.13 1.96
C LEU A 147 -8.40 -2.49 1.79
N ASP A 148 -7.76 -2.72 0.63
CA ASP A 148 -7.01 -3.95 0.34
C ASP A 148 -5.88 -4.16 1.36
N THR A 149 -5.16 -3.09 1.72
CA THR A 149 -4.02 -3.15 2.65
C THR A 149 -4.50 -3.38 4.09
N LYS A 150 -5.55 -2.66 4.50
CA LYS A 150 -6.10 -2.75 5.87
C LYS A 150 -6.73 -4.10 6.17
N TYR A 151 -7.40 -4.69 5.18
CA TYR A 151 -8.16 -5.94 5.35
C TYR A 151 -7.51 -7.13 4.62
N LYS A 152 -6.19 -7.08 4.39
CA LYS A 152 -5.44 -8.07 3.62
C LYS A 152 -5.71 -9.52 4.04
N GLU A 153 -5.85 -9.77 5.33
CA GLU A 153 -6.06 -11.10 5.92
C GLU A 153 -7.53 -11.34 6.33
N ASP A 154 -8.41 -10.36 6.17
CA ASP A 154 -9.83 -10.43 6.56
C ASP A 154 -10.73 -10.16 5.36
N TYR A 155 -10.93 -11.20 4.56
CA TYR A 155 -11.76 -11.17 3.36
C TYR A 155 -13.19 -10.69 3.65
N HIS A 156 -13.77 -11.12 4.77
CA HIS A 156 -15.14 -10.77 5.12
C HIS A 156 -15.28 -9.26 5.41
N SER A 157 -14.33 -8.68 6.17
CA SER A 157 -14.32 -7.24 6.39
C SER A 157 -14.01 -6.44 5.13
N ARG A 158 -13.18 -6.98 4.22
CA ARG A 158 -12.88 -6.35 2.92
C ARG A 158 -14.13 -6.27 2.05
N GLU A 159 -14.84 -7.38 1.89
CA GLU A 159 -16.08 -7.46 1.10
C GLU A 159 -17.14 -6.54 1.70
N ARG A 160 -17.30 -6.54 3.03
CA ARG A 160 -18.23 -5.63 3.71
C ARG A 160 -17.89 -4.16 3.44
N ALA A 161 -16.61 -3.80 3.46
CA ALA A 161 -16.17 -2.43 3.20
C ALA A 161 -16.41 -2.00 1.74
N GLU A 162 -16.21 -2.93 0.78
CA GLU A 162 -16.50 -2.72 -0.64
C GLU A 162 -18.00 -2.48 -0.87
N ILE A 163 -18.86 -3.33 -0.29
CA ILE A 163 -20.32 -3.14 -0.37
C ILE A 163 -20.72 -1.78 0.20
N ILE A 164 -20.21 -1.40 1.39
CA ILE A 164 -20.54 -0.10 1.99
C ILE A 164 -20.11 1.06 1.09
N ARG A 165 -18.96 0.94 0.44
CA ARG A 165 -18.44 1.93 -0.48
C ARG A 165 -19.35 2.09 -1.71
N ASP A 166 -19.82 0.99 -2.29
CA ASP A 166 -20.75 1.02 -3.43
C ASP A 166 -22.15 1.50 -3.05
N LEU A 167 -22.52 1.41 -1.76
CA LEU A 167 -23.76 1.96 -1.22
C LEU A 167 -23.68 3.46 -0.87
N ASP A 168 -22.47 4.01 -0.82
CA ASP A 168 -22.24 5.43 -0.57
C ASP A 168 -22.42 6.22 -1.89
N PRO A 169 -23.36 7.17 -1.99
CA PRO A 169 -23.54 7.98 -3.19
C PRO A 169 -22.30 8.81 -3.57
N MET A 170 -21.45 9.13 -2.59
CA MET A 170 -20.30 10.02 -2.76
C MET A 170 -19.11 9.55 -1.88
N PRO A 171 -18.52 8.37 -2.16
CA PRO A 171 -17.59 7.69 -1.24
C PRO A 171 -16.33 8.50 -0.89
N GLU A 172 -15.80 9.23 -1.87
CA GLU A 172 -14.54 10.00 -1.75
C GLU A 172 -14.75 11.38 -1.12
N LYS A 173 -16.01 11.80 -0.92
CA LYS A 173 -16.36 13.10 -0.33
C LYS A 173 -16.53 12.97 1.18
N THR A 174 -16.03 13.97 1.89
CA THR A 174 -16.29 14.18 3.31
C THR A 174 -17.70 14.72 3.50
N THR A 175 -18.20 14.66 4.74
CA THR A 175 -19.49 15.27 5.08
C THR A 175 -19.53 16.76 4.75
N THR A 176 -18.45 17.50 5.03
CA THR A 176 -18.36 18.94 4.74
C THR A 176 -18.47 19.22 3.24
N GLU A 177 -17.73 18.50 2.41
CA GLU A 177 -17.82 18.65 0.95
C GLU A 177 -19.20 18.26 0.42
N THR A 178 -19.83 17.24 1.03
CA THR A 178 -21.18 16.82 0.64
C THR A 178 -22.21 17.91 0.96
N ILE A 179 -22.08 18.60 2.09
CA ILE A 179 -22.92 19.76 2.44
C ILE A 179 -22.74 20.86 1.40
N GLU A 180 -21.50 21.23 1.06
CA GLU A 180 -21.25 22.26 0.04
C GLU A 180 -21.81 21.88 -1.34
N ILE A 181 -21.69 20.61 -1.72
CA ILE A 181 -22.23 20.10 -2.99
C ILE A 181 -23.76 20.17 -2.97
N PHE A 182 -24.39 19.81 -1.85
CA PHE A 182 -25.84 19.90 -1.68
C PHE A 182 -26.33 21.36 -1.74
N ASP A 183 -25.69 22.27 -1.02
CA ASP A 183 -26.04 23.70 -1.01
C ASP A 183 -25.92 24.34 -2.39
N LYS A 184 -24.96 23.87 -3.21
CA LYS A 184 -24.76 24.30 -4.59
C LYS A 184 -25.69 23.58 -5.58
N GLY A 185 -26.56 22.69 -5.13
CA GLY A 185 -27.50 21.92 -5.95
C GLY A 185 -26.85 20.81 -6.79
N GLY A 186 -25.65 20.35 -6.42
CA GLY A 186 -24.91 19.29 -7.11
C GLY A 186 -25.33 17.86 -6.74
N THR A 187 -26.21 17.68 -5.76
CA THR A 187 -26.80 16.38 -5.39
C THR A 187 -28.23 16.57 -4.87
N ASP A 188 -29.05 15.53 -4.94
CA ASP A 188 -30.41 15.53 -4.43
C ASP A 188 -30.47 15.24 -2.92
N GLN A 189 -31.58 15.63 -2.30
CA GLN A 189 -31.78 15.49 -0.86
C GLN A 189 -31.72 14.03 -0.38
N ILE A 190 -32.17 13.07 -1.19
CA ILE A 190 -32.16 11.65 -0.80
C ILE A 190 -30.71 11.16 -0.73
N ASN A 191 -29.90 11.40 -1.77
CA ASN A 191 -28.49 11.02 -1.75
C ASN A 191 -27.70 11.73 -0.65
N PHE A 192 -28.00 13.00 -0.37
CA PHE A 192 -27.42 13.72 0.76
C PHE A 192 -27.73 13.06 2.12
N ILE A 193 -28.99 12.68 2.35
CA ILE A 193 -29.42 12.01 3.58
C ILE A 193 -28.77 10.63 3.71
N ILE A 194 -28.68 9.87 2.61
CA ILE A 194 -28.01 8.55 2.59
C ILE A 194 -26.54 8.70 2.96
N LYS A 195 -25.79 9.60 2.31
CA LYS A 195 -24.38 9.87 2.64
C LYS A 195 -24.20 10.23 4.12
N SER A 196 -25.03 11.16 4.60
CA SER A 196 -24.93 11.69 5.97
C SER A 196 -25.25 10.64 7.04
N ASN A 197 -26.12 9.68 6.72
CA ASN A 197 -26.60 8.66 7.66
C ASN A 197 -26.15 7.24 7.30
N LEU A 198 -25.15 7.08 6.43
CA LEU A 198 -24.77 5.78 5.84
C LEU A 198 -24.55 4.70 6.91
N SER A 199 -23.75 5.01 7.94
CA SER A 199 -23.49 4.07 9.04
C SER A 199 -24.75 3.66 9.81
N LYS A 200 -25.72 4.57 9.96
CA LYS A 200 -27.00 4.30 10.61
C LYS A 200 -27.89 3.41 9.73
N PHE A 201 -27.93 3.68 8.42
CA PHE A 201 -28.72 2.91 7.46
C PHE A 201 -28.18 1.51 7.29
N VAL A 202 -26.86 1.33 7.20
CA VAL A 202 -26.21 0.01 7.20
C VAL A 202 -26.61 -0.79 8.44
N ARG A 203 -26.46 -0.22 9.65
CA ARG A 203 -26.83 -0.91 10.90
C ARG A 203 -28.32 -1.22 10.99
N LYS A 204 -29.18 -0.33 10.51
CA LYS A 204 -30.63 -0.54 10.47
C LYS A 204 -30.98 -1.69 9.53
N PHE A 205 -30.40 -1.69 8.33
CA PHE A 205 -30.58 -2.75 7.34
C PHE A 205 -30.14 -4.11 7.86
N GLU A 206 -28.93 -4.20 8.43
CA GLU A 206 -28.39 -5.46 8.98
C GLU A 206 -29.23 -5.98 10.16
N ARG A 207 -29.88 -5.09 10.93
CA ARG A 207 -30.79 -5.48 12.03
C ARG A 207 -32.15 -5.98 11.52
N GLU A 208 -32.65 -5.40 10.43
CA GLU A 208 -33.93 -5.80 9.82
C GLU A 208 -33.79 -7.04 8.92
N ASN A 209 -32.56 -7.33 8.48
CA ASN A 209 -32.23 -8.42 7.56
C ASN A 209 -31.08 -9.27 8.14
N ILE A 210 -30.07 -9.56 7.32
CA ILE A 210 -28.83 -10.26 7.66
C ILE A 210 -27.65 -9.34 7.33
N SER A 211 -26.41 -9.79 7.62
CA SER A 211 -25.19 -9.06 7.28
C SER A 211 -25.16 -8.65 5.80
N LEU A 212 -24.53 -7.52 5.48
CA LEU A 212 -24.40 -7.05 4.10
C LEU A 212 -23.71 -8.08 3.19
N VAL A 213 -22.78 -8.86 3.72
CA VAL A 213 -22.04 -9.90 2.99
C VAL A 213 -22.99 -11.04 2.62
N GLU A 214 -23.74 -11.59 3.58
CA GLU A 214 -24.60 -12.76 3.36
C GLU A 214 -25.91 -12.40 2.64
N PHE A 215 -26.37 -11.15 2.72
CA PHE A 215 -27.61 -10.73 2.10
C PHE A 215 -27.55 -10.92 0.58
N ALA A 216 -28.51 -11.69 0.05
CA ALA A 216 -28.63 -12.00 -1.37
C ALA A 216 -27.32 -12.54 -2.00
N ALA A 217 -26.56 -13.35 -1.26
CA ALA A 217 -25.28 -13.91 -1.73
C ALA A 217 -25.39 -14.73 -3.03
N ASP A 218 -26.52 -15.38 -3.27
CA ASP A 218 -26.77 -16.16 -4.50
C ASP A 218 -27.21 -15.31 -5.70
N MET A 219 -27.37 -13.99 -5.53
CA MET A 219 -27.80 -13.07 -6.60
C MET A 219 -26.62 -12.37 -7.26
N ASN A 220 -26.87 -11.79 -8.44
CA ASN A 220 -25.93 -10.87 -9.07
C ASN A 220 -25.65 -9.67 -8.15
N TYR A 221 -24.38 -9.34 -7.97
CA TYR A 221 -23.91 -8.22 -7.13
C TYR A 221 -24.61 -6.89 -7.44
N ALA A 222 -24.80 -6.53 -8.71
CA ALA A 222 -25.49 -5.30 -9.09
C ALA A 222 -26.96 -5.30 -8.63
N SER A 223 -27.64 -6.44 -8.68
CA SER A 223 -29.01 -6.58 -8.18
C SER A 223 -29.05 -6.46 -6.65
N LYS A 224 -28.09 -7.07 -5.95
CA LYS A 224 -27.92 -6.94 -4.50
C LYS A 224 -27.77 -5.47 -4.08
N ILE A 225 -26.85 -4.73 -4.69
CA ILE A 225 -26.63 -3.31 -4.40
C ILE A 225 -27.90 -2.48 -4.65
N ASN A 226 -28.58 -2.69 -5.78
CA ASN A 226 -29.82 -1.97 -6.09
C ASN A 226 -30.94 -2.20 -5.06
N ILE A 227 -31.09 -3.43 -4.56
CA ILE A 227 -32.08 -3.75 -3.52
C ILE A 227 -31.76 -2.97 -2.24
N ILE A 228 -30.50 -2.99 -1.80
CA ILE A 228 -30.08 -2.31 -0.58
C ILE A 228 -30.22 -0.78 -0.73
N LEU A 229 -29.83 -0.22 -1.88
CA LEU A 229 -29.99 1.20 -2.17
C LEU A 229 -31.46 1.64 -2.16
N ASN A 230 -32.36 0.84 -2.74
CA ASN A 230 -33.80 1.15 -2.68
C ASN A 230 -34.31 1.16 -1.23
N GLN A 231 -33.84 0.23 -0.40
CA GLN A 231 -34.18 0.22 1.02
C GLN A 231 -33.61 1.47 1.75
N PHE A 232 -32.40 1.90 1.41
CA PHE A 232 -31.82 3.13 1.96
C PHE A 232 -32.59 4.38 1.54
N ARG A 233 -33.11 4.43 0.31
CA ARG A 233 -34.01 5.51 -0.15
C ARG A 233 -35.29 5.55 0.67
N SER A 234 -35.92 4.40 0.92
CA SER A 234 -37.10 4.34 1.80
C SER A 234 -36.80 4.77 3.23
N TYR A 235 -35.61 4.45 3.76
CA TYR A 235 -35.18 4.97 5.05
C TYR A 235 -35.01 6.50 5.02
N ALA A 236 -34.36 7.04 4.00
CA ALA A 236 -34.17 8.48 3.84
C ALA A 236 -35.51 9.23 3.75
N GLU A 237 -36.47 8.73 2.96
CA GLU A 237 -37.83 9.29 2.86
C GLU A 237 -38.57 9.26 4.21
N SER A 238 -38.36 8.22 5.02
CA SER A 238 -38.97 8.14 6.36
C SER A 238 -38.38 9.15 7.34
N GLU A 239 -37.10 9.50 7.19
CA GLU A 239 -36.43 10.50 8.05
C GLU A 239 -36.76 11.94 7.68
N GLN A 240 -37.22 12.19 6.45
CA GLN A 240 -37.77 13.49 6.06
C GLN A 240 -39.09 13.82 6.80
N ARG A 241 -39.78 12.82 7.37
CA ARG A 241 -41.05 13.02 8.07
C ARG A 241 -40.87 12.95 9.59
N PRO A 242 -40.24 13.98 10.17
CA PRO A 242 -40.92 14.74 11.22
C PRO A 242 -40.57 16.24 11.19
N GLY A 243 -41.51 17.09 10.74
CA GLY A 243 -41.51 18.53 11.02
C GLY A 243 -40.97 19.47 9.93
N ASP A 244 -41.26 19.22 8.65
CA ASP A 244 -40.97 20.18 7.57
C ASP A 244 -41.83 21.46 7.72
N PRO A 245 -41.26 22.65 7.98
CA PRO A 245 -42.01 23.91 8.05
C PRO A 245 -42.43 24.44 6.67
N ASN A 246 -42.00 23.83 5.56
CA ASN A 246 -42.26 24.33 4.21
C ASN A 246 -43.41 23.62 3.49
N GLN A 247 -44.49 23.33 4.22
CA GLN A 247 -45.82 23.22 3.62
C GLN A 247 -46.68 24.40 4.09
N GLY A 248 -46.44 25.56 3.48
CA GLY A 248 -47.21 26.77 3.74
C GLY A 248 -46.57 27.99 3.07
N ASP A 249 -46.80 28.12 1.77
CA ASP A 249 -47.27 29.35 1.10
C ASP A 249 -47.62 29.04 -0.37
#